data_AF-A0A382FZC6-F1
#
_entry.id   AF-A0A382FZC6-F1
#
_cell.length_a   1.000
_cell.length_b   1.000
_cell.length_c   1.000
_cell.angle_alpha   90.00
_cell.angle_beta   90.00
_cell.angle_gamma   90.00
#
_symmetry.space_group_name_H-M   'P 1'
#
loop_
_entity.id
_entity.type
_entity.pdbx_description
1 polymer ?
#
loop_
_entity_poly.entity_id
_entity_poly.type
_entity_poly.pdbx_seq_one_letter_code
_entity_poly.pdbx_strand_id
1 'polypeptide(L)'
;MATSSEQIDRDDELKIVPDDLAYEDGFNLKTIWAAFFVGLIMLPGSIYLELVTGKSFAGAAEWVTIIMFIEISKRLFVKLKPQETIILYWLASGLAASGLAAGSAASGGPFARMIWLQYLIQSPQADGLAEYIPGWVVPPRGTESLIDRSFWAAEWFEPIGISLLVAALGMVNSLTIGYVLFRVTADVERLPFPMAPVQASGATALAESSSGTETWRWKVFTVGAMIGLGWGLIYVVVPTVSGIVLTKAVEIVPIPFADFTPRVRSVLPASPIGIGTDLATLLVGFVLPFWIVAGTFISSMVVTFLANPYLYHAGILTSWTPGMSTIPTSINNMIDFWLSFSSIGTSIVIGVIGIVAAVRSFGKSPDSGMAGPKKPPAGRGDIRVPISL
;
A
#
# COMPACT_ATOMS: atom_id res chain seq x y z
N MET A 1 6.40 4.65 31.34
CA MET A 1 5.12 5.26 31.79
C MET A 1 5.33 6.75 31.68
N ALA A 2 4.98 7.36 30.55
CA ALA A 2 5.08 8.81 30.38
C ALA A 2 4.02 9.47 31.28
N THR A 3 4.37 10.56 31.94
CA THR A 3 3.44 11.28 32.83
C THR A 3 2.36 11.97 31.99
N SER A 4 1.17 12.14 32.56
CA SER A 4 0.03 12.79 31.89
C SER A 4 0.35 14.17 31.30
N SER A 5 1.35 14.89 31.82
CA SER A 5 1.81 16.17 31.30
C SER A 5 2.68 16.05 30.05
N GLU A 6 3.56 15.05 29.97
CA GLU A 6 4.34 14.74 28.76
C GLU A 6 3.43 14.30 27.61
N GLN A 7 2.34 13.62 27.93
CA GLN A 7 1.37 13.17 26.93
C GLN A 7 0.58 14.34 26.34
N ILE A 8 0.18 15.30 27.18
CA ILE A 8 -0.53 16.53 26.75
C ILE A 8 0.39 17.44 25.93
N ASP A 9 1.65 17.64 26.34
CA ASP A 9 2.61 18.45 25.57
C ASP A 9 2.88 17.83 24.18
N ARG A 10 2.99 16.50 24.12
CA ARG A 10 3.19 15.77 22.87
C ARG A 10 1.94 15.81 21.98
N ASP A 11 0.75 15.82 22.57
CA ASP A 11 -0.52 15.93 21.85
C ASP A 11 -0.75 17.35 21.29
N ASP A 12 -0.27 18.40 21.98
CA ASP A 12 -0.26 19.78 21.45
C ASP A 12 0.82 19.99 20.36
N GLU A 13 1.98 19.34 20.47
CA GLU A 13 3.03 19.38 19.44
C GLU A 13 2.62 18.65 18.14
N LEU A 14 1.70 17.68 18.25
CA LEU A 14 1.10 16.93 17.13
C LEU A 14 -0.12 17.62 16.49
N LYS A 15 -0.52 18.82 16.93
CA LYS A 15 -1.60 19.56 16.29
C LYS A 15 -1.18 20.07 14.90
N ILE A 16 -1.77 19.45 13.88
CA ILE A 16 -1.47 19.75 12.46
C ILE A 16 -2.28 20.93 11.95
N VAL A 17 -3.45 21.19 12.55
CA VAL A 17 -4.36 22.27 12.17
C VAL A 17 -4.92 22.92 13.46
N PRO A 18 -5.02 24.25 13.52
CA PRO A 18 -5.73 24.97 14.58
C PRO A 18 -7.19 24.49 14.74
N ASP A 19 -7.67 24.41 15.99
CA ASP A 19 -9.01 23.92 16.34
C ASP A 19 -10.16 24.82 15.81
N ASP A 20 -9.84 26.04 15.37
CA ASP A 20 -10.77 27.08 14.91
C ASP A 20 -10.83 27.25 13.38
N LEU A 21 -10.13 26.40 12.62
CA LEU A 21 -10.13 26.52 11.16
C LEU A 21 -11.49 26.14 10.56
N ALA A 22 -12.10 27.08 9.82
CA ALA A 22 -13.33 26.80 9.09
C ALA A 22 -13.08 25.76 7.98
N TYR A 23 -14.05 24.85 7.79
CA TYR A 23 -14.01 23.92 6.67
C TYR A 23 -14.05 24.67 5.35
N GLU A 24 -13.11 24.37 4.45
CA GLU A 24 -13.12 24.85 3.07
C GLU A 24 -13.17 23.66 2.12
N ASP A 25 -13.93 23.81 1.04
CA ASP A 25 -13.97 22.80 -0.02
C ASP A 25 -12.67 22.85 -0.85
N GLY A 26 -12.05 21.69 -1.02
CA GLY A 26 -10.88 21.49 -1.86
C GLY A 26 -11.19 20.89 -3.23
N PHE A 27 -12.43 20.44 -3.48
CA PHE A 27 -12.81 19.80 -4.73
C PHE A 27 -13.11 20.85 -5.80
N ASN A 28 -12.36 20.83 -6.91
CA ASN A 28 -12.58 21.76 -8.01
C ASN A 28 -12.03 21.23 -9.35
N LEU A 29 -12.12 22.04 -10.41
CA LEU A 29 -11.65 21.63 -11.73
C LEU A 29 -10.15 21.29 -11.77
N LYS A 30 -9.32 21.88 -10.88
CA LYS A 30 -7.89 21.57 -10.80
C LYS A 30 -7.67 20.14 -10.29
N THR A 31 -8.46 19.68 -9.32
CA THR A 31 -8.35 18.31 -8.79
C THR A 31 -8.75 17.29 -9.85
N ILE A 32 -9.73 17.61 -10.72
CA ILE A 32 -10.10 16.78 -11.87
C ILE A 32 -8.95 16.65 -12.87
N TRP A 33 -8.31 17.76 -13.25
CA TRP A 33 -7.15 17.72 -14.17
C TRP A 33 -5.98 16.94 -13.60
N ALA A 34 -5.75 17.06 -12.29
CA ALA A 34 -4.75 16.25 -11.63
C ALA A 34 -5.08 14.76 -11.62
N ALA A 35 -6.37 14.41 -11.53
CA ALA A 35 -6.79 13.01 -11.65
C ALA A 35 -6.46 12.40 -13.01
N PHE A 36 -6.70 13.15 -14.09
CA PHE A 36 -6.29 12.73 -15.43
C PHE A 36 -4.77 12.58 -15.55
N PHE A 37 -4.02 13.52 -14.98
CA PHE A 37 -2.56 13.43 -14.97
C PHE A 37 -2.07 12.17 -14.22
N VAL A 38 -2.61 11.90 -13.03
CA VAL A 38 -2.26 10.69 -12.28
C VAL A 38 -2.58 9.45 -13.09
N GLY A 39 -3.81 9.35 -13.60
CA GLY A 39 -4.28 8.16 -14.30
C GLY A 39 -3.54 7.87 -15.61
N LEU A 40 -3.25 8.90 -16.41
CA LEU A 40 -2.69 8.73 -17.76
C LEU A 40 -1.16 8.74 -17.80
N ILE A 41 -0.50 9.41 -16.85
CA ILE A 41 0.95 9.60 -16.89
C ILE A 41 1.63 8.87 -15.74
N MET A 42 1.16 9.06 -14.51
CA MET A 42 1.84 8.52 -13.33
C MET A 42 1.59 7.03 -13.13
N LEU A 43 0.36 6.54 -13.32
CA LEU A 43 0.07 5.12 -13.17
C LEU A 43 0.88 4.27 -14.17
N PRO A 44 0.91 4.55 -15.49
CA PRO A 44 1.73 3.77 -16.42
C PRO A 44 3.22 3.82 -16.10
N GLY A 45 3.74 4.99 -15.68
CA GLY A 45 5.13 5.13 -15.23
C GLY A 45 5.43 4.27 -14.00
N SER A 46 4.50 4.21 -13.03
CA SER A 46 4.64 3.39 -11.82
C SER A 46 4.64 1.89 -12.13
N ILE A 47 3.78 1.45 -13.05
CA ILE A 47 3.74 0.05 -13.51
C ILE A 47 5.07 -0.34 -14.13
N TYR A 48 5.58 0.50 -15.05
CA TYR A 48 6.87 0.24 -15.69
C TYR A 48 8.00 0.13 -14.66
N LEU A 49 8.06 1.09 -13.73
CA LEU A 49 9.11 1.12 -12.73
C LEU A 49 9.05 -0.11 -11.81
N GLU A 50 7.86 -0.53 -11.42
CA GLU A 50 7.67 -1.76 -10.64
C GLU A 50 8.08 -3.02 -11.39
N LEU A 51 7.75 -3.13 -12.68
CA LEU A 51 8.16 -4.28 -13.49
C LEU A 51 9.68 -4.35 -13.65
N VAL A 52 10.37 -3.22 -13.74
CA VAL A 52 11.84 -3.15 -13.87
C VAL A 52 12.54 -3.44 -12.54
N THR A 53 12.00 -2.94 -11.43
CA THR A 53 12.63 -3.02 -10.10
C THR A 53 12.16 -4.19 -9.26
N GLY A 54 11.07 -4.86 -9.67
CA GLY A 54 10.42 -5.93 -8.90
C GLY A 54 9.83 -5.48 -7.57
N LYS A 55 9.57 -4.17 -7.39
CA LYS A 55 9.00 -3.60 -6.16
C LYS A 55 7.92 -2.58 -6.46
N SER A 56 6.95 -2.50 -5.56
CA SER A 56 5.89 -1.48 -5.63
C SER A 56 6.46 -0.09 -5.40
N PHE A 57 6.17 0.82 -6.33
CA PHE A 57 6.48 2.26 -6.25
C PHE A 57 5.22 3.12 -6.09
N ALA A 58 4.05 2.51 -5.82
CA ALA A 58 2.76 3.20 -5.67
C ALA A 58 2.89 4.47 -4.81
N GLY A 59 3.43 4.34 -3.59
CA GLY A 59 3.53 5.46 -2.66
C GLY A 59 4.43 6.61 -3.14
N ALA A 60 5.43 6.34 -3.99
CA ALA A 60 6.31 7.40 -4.51
C ALA A 60 5.65 8.22 -5.62
N ALA A 61 4.88 7.57 -6.50
CA ALA A 61 4.16 8.23 -7.59
C ALA A 61 3.19 9.30 -7.07
N GLU A 62 2.57 9.04 -5.92
CA GLU A 62 1.67 9.97 -5.22
C GLU A 62 2.39 11.28 -4.86
N TRP A 63 3.52 11.18 -4.17
CA TRP A 63 4.29 12.35 -3.73
C TRP A 63 4.87 13.14 -4.91
N VAL A 64 5.39 12.45 -5.92
CA VAL A 64 5.92 13.09 -7.14
C VAL A 64 4.82 13.87 -7.86
N THR A 65 3.61 13.32 -7.95
CA THR A 65 2.45 14.01 -8.53
C THR A 65 2.18 15.32 -7.80
N ILE A 66 2.08 15.27 -6.46
CA ILE A 66 1.74 16.45 -5.65
C ILE A 66 2.83 17.51 -5.80
N ILE A 67 4.10 17.13 -5.69
CA ILE A 67 5.23 18.03 -5.85
C ILE A 67 5.20 18.69 -7.23
N MET A 68 5.00 17.91 -8.29
CA MET A 68 4.93 18.45 -9.65
C MET A 68 3.76 19.43 -9.82
N PHE A 69 2.57 19.12 -9.28
CA PHE A 69 1.42 20.02 -9.33
C PHE A 69 1.65 21.31 -8.55
N ILE A 70 2.30 21.23 -7.39
CA ILE A 70 2.69 22.40 -6.60
C ILE A 70 3.69 23.25 -7.38
N GLU A 71 4.71 22.65 -8.01
CA GLU A 71 5.72 23.37 -8.79
C GLU A 71 5.14 24.00 -10.06
N ILE A 72 4.23 23.32 -10.75
CA ILE A 72 3.49 23.90 -11.88
C ILE A 72 2.62 25.07 -11.40
N SER A 73 1.90 24.89 -10.29
CA SER A 73 1.03 25.94 -9.74
C SER A 73 1.83 27.18 -9.34
N LYS A 74 2.99 27.00 -8.68
CA LYS A 74 3.93 28.09 -8.36
C LYS A 74 4.36 28.85 -9.61
N ARG A 75 4.69 28.15 -10.70
CA ARG A 75 5.08 28.76 -11.99
C ARG A 75 3.94 29.50 -12.68
N LEU A 76 2.71 29.03 -12.49
CA LEU A 76 1.50 29.67 -12.98
C LEU A 76 0.98 30.78 -12.04
N PHE A 77 1.71 31.11 -10.97
CA PHE A 77 1.30 32.05 -9.92
C PHE A 77 -0.04 31.69 -9.24
N VAL A 78 -0.41 30.40 -9.26
CA VAL A 78 -1.59 29.86 -8.59
C VAL A 78 -1.16 29.30 -7.24
N LYS A 79 -1.82 29.72 -6.16
CA LYS A 79 -1.64 29.13 -4.83
C LYS A 79 -2.60 27.96 -4.66
N LEU A 80 -2.08 26.82 -4.22
CA LEU A 80 -2.89 25.67 -3.84
C LEU A 80 -3.25 25.75 -2.36
N LYS A 81 -4.53 25.57 -2.06
CA LYS A 81 -5.01 25.46 -0.68
C LYS A 81 -4.57 24.11 -0.08
N PRO A 82 -4.37 24.02 1.24
CA PRO A 82 -4.09 22.74 1.90
C PRO A 82 -5.11 21.65 1.57
N GLN A 83 -6.40 22.01 1.48
CA GLN A 83 -7.49 21.07 1.17
C GLN A 83 -7.41 20.54 -0.26
N GLU A 84 -7.04 21.39 -1.24
CA GLU A 84 -6.78 20.96 -2.61
C GLU A 84 -5.62 19.95 -2.61
N THR A 85 -4.51 20.27 -1.93
CA THR A 85 -3.33 19.39 -1.82
C THR A 85 -3.65 18.04 -1.16
N ILE A 86 -4.47 18.03 -0.11
CA ILE A 86 -4.91 16.80 0.56
C ILE A 86 -5.78 15.96 -0.39
N ILE A 87 -6.72 16.56 -1.12
CA ILE A 87 -7.54 15.81 -2.10
C ILE A 87 -6.67 15.24 -3.22
N LEU A 88 -5.67 15.99 -3.69
CA LEU A 88 -4.71 15.49 -4.67
C LEU A 88 -3.92 14.29 -4.14
N TYR A 89 -3.49 14.34 -2.88
CA TYR A 89 -2.82 13.23 -2.22
C TYR A 89 -3.71 11.98 -2.16
N TRP A 90 -4.93 12.12 -1.64
CA TRP A 90 -5.88 11.00 -1.54
C TRP A 90 -6.31 10.44 -2.88
N LEU A 91 -6.42 11.30 -3.90
CA LEU A 91 -6.75 10.88 -5.24
C LEU A 91 -5.61 10.07 -5.86
N ALA A 92 -4.38 10.56 -5.73
CA ALA A 92 -3.22 9.84 -6.23
C ALA A 92 -3.04 8.50 -5.51
N SER A 93 -3.22 8.49 -4.18
CA SER A 93 -3.07 7.29 -3.37
C SER A 93 -4.17 6.27 -3.58
N GLY A 94 -5.43 6.71 -3.66
CA GLY A 94 -6.54 5.83 -3.98
C GLY A 94 -6.39 5.17 -5.34
N LEU A 95 -5.95 5.92 -6.36
CA LEU A 95 -5.71 5.38 -7.69
C LEU A 95 -4.53 4.40 -7.71
N ALA A 96 -3.42 4.72 -7.04
CA ALA A 96 -2.26 3.84 -6.96
C ALA A 96 -2.56 2.54 -6.17
N ALA A 97 -3.30 2.65 -5.06
CA ALA A 97 -3.67 1.54 -4.18
C ALA A 97 -4.79 0.64 -4.73
N SER A 98 -5.58 1.12 -5.70
CA SER A 98 -6.68 0.34 -6.28
C SER A 98 -6.23 -0.98 -6.94
N GLY A 99 -4.96 -1.09 -7.35
CA GLY A 99 -4.38 -2.36 -7.83
C GLY A 99 -4.24 -3.41 -6.72
N LEU A 100 -3.77 -3.02 -5.53
CA LEU A 100 -3.61 -3.93 -4.38
C LEU A 100 -4.93 -4.51 -3.89
N ALA A 101 -6.01 -3.72 -3.90
CA ALA A 101 -7.35 -4.15 -3.50
C ALA A 101 -7.94 -5.23 -4.43
N ALA A 102 -7.49 -5.29 -5.68
CA ALA A 102 -7.88 -6.31 -6.65
C ALA A 102 -6.97 -7.57 -6.60
N GLY A 103 -6.17 -7.73 -5.53
CA GLY A 103 -5.32 -8.90 -5.32
C GLY A 103 -4.12 -8.98 -6.27
N SER A 104 -3.74 -7.89 -6.94
CA SER A 104 -2.48 -7.85 -7.69
C SER A 104 -1.32 -7.42 -6.80
N ALA A 105 -0.18 -8.07 -6.98
CA ALA A 105 1.10 -7.64 -6.43
C ALA A 105 1.65 -6.36 -7.10
N ALA A 106 0.92 -5.79 -8.07
CA ALA A 106 1.33 -4.64 -8.86
C ALA A 106 0.64 -3.34 -8.41
N SER A 107 1.45 -2.34 -8.07
CA SER A 107 1.11 -0.91 -8.03
C SER A 107 0.84 -0.31 -9.42
N GLY A 108 -0.20 0.52 -9.52
CA GLY A 108 -0.56 1.16 -10.80
C GLY A 108 -2.03 1.08 -11.17
N GLY A 109 -2.88 0.76 -10.20
CA GLY A 109 -4.33 0.71 -10.38
C GLY A 109 -4.82 -0.53 -11.13
N PRO A 110 -6.08 -0.50 -11.63
CA PRO A 110 -6.73 -1.69 -12.20
C PRO A 110 -6.01 -2.25 -13.43
N PHE A 111 -5.35 -1.39 -14.22
CA PHE A 111 -4.62 -1.80 -15.42
C PHE A 111 -3.32 -2.57 -15.14
N ALA A 112 -2.66 -2.33 -14.00
CA ALA A 112 -1.45 -3.05 -13.62
C ALA A 112 -1.70 -4.57 -13.52
N ARG A 113 -2.83 -4.93 -12.89
CA ARG A 113 -3.33 -6.31 -12.82
C ARG A 113 -3.57 -6.91 -14.20
N MET A 114 -4.10 -6.13 -15.13
CA MET A 114 -4.45 -6.60 -16.47
C MET A 114 -3.22 -6.89 -17.31
N ILE A 115 -2.18 -6.07 -17.19
CA ILE A 115 -0.87 -6.32 -17.80
C ILE A 115 -0.26 -7.63 -17.26
N TRP A 116 -0.33 -7.83 -15.95
CA TRP A 116 0.15 -9.06 -15.33
C TRP A 116 -0.66 -10.30 -15.77
N LEU A 117 -1.99 -10.20 -15.83
CA LEU A 117 -2.86 -11.29 -16.29
C LEU A 117 -2.62 -11.64 -17.76
N GLN A 118 -2.40 -10.62 -18.60
CA GLN A 118 -2.05 -10.80 -20.01
C GLN A 118 -0.73 -11.56 -20.18
N TYR A 119 0.27 -11.30 -19.32
CA TYR A 119 1.50 -12.09 -19.27
C TYR A 119 1.25 -13.50 -18.73
N LEU A 120 0.54 -13.63 -17.59
CA LEU A 120 0.27 -14.90 -16.94
C LEU A 120 -0.39 -15.87 -17.91
N ILE A 121 -1.49 -15.46 -18.55
CA ILE A 121 -2.25 -16.35 -19.43
C ILE A 121 -1.42 -16.81 -20.62
N GLN A 122 -0.41 -16.04 -21.06
CA GLN A 122 0.50 -16.40 -22.16
C GLN A 122 1.73 -17.19 -21.72
N SER A 123 2.02 -17.25 -20.42
CA SER A 123 3.21 -17.90 -19.88
C SER A 123 3.15 -19.43 -20.00
N PRO A 124 4.29 -20.12 -20.21
CA PRO A 124 4.34 -21.58 -20.19
C PRO A 124 3.85 -22.20 -18.88
N GLN A 125 3.99 -21.47 -17.77
CA GLN A 125 3.57 -21.90 -16.44
C GLN A 125 2.04 -21.93 -16.29
N ALA A 126 1.30 -21.21 -17.14
CA ALA A 126 -0.16 -21.25 -17.19
C ALA A 126 -0.69 -22.25 -18.23
N ASP A 127 0.17 -23.03 -18.89
CA ASP A 127 -0.27 -24.08 -19.81
C ASP A 127 -1.10 -25.12 -19.04
N GLY A 128 -2.31 -25.38 -19.54
CA GLY A 128 -3.32 -26.21 -18.85
C GLY A 128 -4.19 -25.48 -17.83
N LEU A 129 -3.79 -24.29 -17.33
CA LEU A 129 -4.64 -23.44 -16.48
C LEU A 129 -5.40 -22.39 -17.30
N ALA A 130 -4.80 -21.91 -18.38
CA ALA A 130 -5.32 -20.79 -19.15
C ALA A 130 -6.72 -21.01 -19.74
N GLU A 131 -7.10 -22.26 -20.02
CA GLU A 131 -8.44 -22.62 -20.52
C GLU A 131 -9.54 -22.42 -19.47
N TYR A 132 -9.17 -22.45 -18.18
CA TYR A 132 -10.09 -22.24 -17.06
C TYR A 132 -10.21 -20.77 -16.65
N ILE A 133 -9.41 -19.87 -17.24
CA ILE A 133 -9.44 -18.45 -16.92
C ILE A 133 -10.60 -17.82 -17.72
N PRO A 134 -11.61 -17.24 -17.05
CA PRO A 134 -12.74 -16.65 -17.75
C PRO A 134 -12.36 -15.42 -18.58
N GLY A 135 -13.06 -15.22 -19.70
CA GLY A 135 -12.83 -14.07 -20.61
C GLY A 135 -13.05 -12.69 -19.96
N TRP A 136 -13.85 -12.63 -18.90
CA TRP A 136 -14.09 -11.40 -18.12
C TRP A 136 -12.91 -11.02 -17.22
N VAL A 137 -11.95 -11.92 -16.99
CA VAL A 137 -10.71 -11.64 -16.24
C VAL A 137 -9.63 -11.09 -17.17
N VAL A 138 -9.46 -11.74 -18.31
CA VAL A 138 -8.45 -11.43 -19.33
C VAL A 138 -8.91 -12.04 -20.67
N PRO A 139 -8.64 -11.40 -21.82
CA PRO A 139 -8.94 -12.02 -23.11
C PRO A 139 -8.32 -13.41 -23.26
N PRO A 140 -8.99 -14.35 -23.95
CA PRO A 140 -8.47 -15.69 -24.19
C PRO A 140 -7.12 -15.71 -24.91
N ARG A 141 -6.33 -16.78 -24.73
CA ARG A 141 -5.07 -16.95 -25.47
C ARG A 141 -5.31 -16.98 -26.97
N GLY A 142 -4.43 -16.33 -27.74
CA GLY A 142 -4.46 -16.34 -29.20
C GLY A 142 -5.38 -15.30 -29.84
N THR A 143 -6.11 -14.52 -29.05
CA THR A 143 -6.87 -13.36 -29.54
C THR A 143 -5.93 -12.26 -30.04
N GLU A 144 -6.33 -11.56 -31.11
CA GLU A 144 -5.57 -10.48 -31.74
C GLU A 144 -5.22 -9.36 -30.73
N SER A 145 -6.13 -9.07 -29.79
CA SER A 145 -5.91 -8.11 -28.69
C SER A 145 -4.68 -8.37 -27.83
N LEU A 146 -4.33 -9.65 -27.63
CA LEU A 146 -3.14 -10.05 -26.86
C LEU A 146 -1.86 -10.00 -27.69
N ILE A 147 -1.98 -10.18 -29.01
CA ILE A 147 -0.85 -10.13 -29.95
C ILE A 147 -0.44 -8.67 -30.18
N ASP A 148 -1.43 -7.81 -30.43
CA ASP A 148 -1.24 -6.38 -30.67
C ASP A 148 -0.93 -5.57 -29.41
N ARG A 149 -1.04 -6.21 -28.22
CA ARG A 149 -0.81 -5.59 -26.90
C ARG A 149 -1.60 -4.29 -26.73
N SER A 150 -2.85 -4.29 -27.21
CA SER A 150 -3.72 -3.12 -27.23
C SER A 150 -4.94 -3.32 -26.33
N PHE A 151 -5.15 -2.40 -25.39
CA PHE A 151 -6.35 -2.35 -24.55
C PHE A 151 -7.60 -1.80 -25.28
N TRP A 152 -7.45 -1.35 -26.53
CA TRP A 152 -8.55 -0.78 -27.33
C TRP A 152 -9.37 -1.83 -28.07
N ALA A 153 -8.94 -3.09 -28.04
CA ALA A 153 -9.66 -4.19 -28.68
C ALA A 153 -10.96 -4.53 -27.92
N ALA A 154 -11.95 -5.03 -28.63
CA ALA A 154 -13.30 -5.21 -28.09
C ALA A 154 -13.33 -6.18 -26.89
N GLU A 155 -12.44 -7.15 -26.88
CA GLU A 155 -12.32 -8.19 -25.86
C GLU A 155 -11.83 -7.66 -24.51
N TRP A 156 -11.20 -6.46 -24.49
CA TRP A 156 -10.76 -5.83 -23.25
C TRP A 156 -11.86 -5.02 -22.56
N PHE A 157 -12.94 -4.64 -23.25
CA PHE A 157 -13.99 -3.81 -22.63
C PHE A 157 -14.67 -4.48 -21.44
N GLU A 158 -14.95 -5.78 -21.52
CA GLU A 158 -15.56 -6.53 -20.41
C GLU A 158 -14.62 -6.60 -19.19
N PRO A 159 -13.36 -7.06 -19.31
CA PRO A 159 -12.38 -7.01 -18.22
C PRO A 159 -12.16 -5.61 -17.64
N ILE A 160 -12.09 -4.58 -18.50
CA ILE A 160 -11.88 -3.19 -18.05
C ILE A 160 -13.09 -2.72 -17.24
N GLY A 161 -14.30 -2.94 -17.76
CA GLY A 161 -15.54 -2.53 -17.11
C GLY A 161 -15.70 -3.15 -15.72
N ILE A 162 -15.45 -4.46 -15.60
CA ILE A 162 -15.51 -5.16 -14.31
C ILE A 162 -14.40 -4.67 -13.38
N SER A 163 -13.17 -4.48 -13.87
CA SER A 163 -12.06 -4.01 -13.05
C SER A 163 -12.32 -2.60 -12.50
N LEU A 164 -12.89 -1.70 -13.31
CA LEU A 164 -13.29 -0.36 -12.87
C LEU A 164 -14.44 -0.42 -11.87
N LEU A 165 -15.42 -1.31 -12.06
CA LEU A 165 -16.51 -1.51 -11.12
C LEU A 165 -15.99 -2.02 -9.76
N VAL A 166 -15.11 -3.02 -9.76
CA VAL A 166 -14.48 -3.55 -8.54
C VAL A 166 -13.64 -2.47 -7.86
N ALA A 167 -12.88 -1.67 -8.62
CA ALA A 167 -12.12 -0.55 -8.06
C ALA A 167 -13.03 0.50 -7.42
N ALA A 168 -14.15 0.86 -8.07
CA ALA A 168 -15.13 1.81 -7.55
C ALA A 168 -15.80 1.27 -6.26
N LEU A 169 -16.23 0.01 -6.26
CA LEU A 169 -16.80 -0.64 -5.08
C LEU A 169 -15.76 -0.74 -3.95
N GLY A 170 -14.51 -1.05 -4.27
CA GLY A 170 -13.39 -1.07 -3.33
C GLY A 170 -13.13 0.30 -2.71
N MET A 171 -13.23 1.37 -3.50
CA MET A 171 -13.12 2.75 -3.01
C MET A 171 -14.28 3.12 -2.07
N VAL A 172 -15.51 2.80 -2.44
CA VAL A 172 -16.69 2.99 -1.57
C VAL A 172 -16.53 2.21 -0.26
N ASN A 173 -16.13 0.94 -0.33
CA ASN A 173 -15.88 0.11 0.83
C ASN A 173 -14.77 0.67 1.73
N SER A 174 -13.65 1.11 1.13
CA SER A 174 -12.53 1.70 1.88
C SER A 174 -12.93 3.01 2.57
N LEU A 175 -13.71 3.86 1.90
CA LEU A 175 -14.17 5.14 2.47
C LEU A 175 -15.20 4.93 3.58
N THR A 176 -16.15 4.02 3.38
CA THR A 176 -17.20 3.72 4.37
C THR A 176 -16.64 3.06 5.62
N ILE A 177 -15.90 1.95 5.48
CA ILE A 177 -15.24 1.27 6.61
C ILE A 177 -14.23 2.20 7.28
N GLY A 178 -13.44 2.94 6.51
CA GLY A 178 -12.48 3.91 7.05
C GLY A 178 -13.16 4.99 7.88
N TYR A 179 -14.29 5.53 7.41
CA TYR A 179 -15.08 6.50 8.16
C TYR A 179 -15.68 5.90 9.44
N VAL A 180 -16.22 4.68 9.39
CA VAL A 180 -16.75 3.98 10.57
C VAL A 180 -15.66 3.76 11.61
N LEU A 181 -14.49 3.25 11.20
CA LEU A 181 -13.35 3.07 12.10
C LEU A 181 -12.90 4.39 12.71
N PHE A 182 -12.83 5.46 11.91
CA PHE A 182 -12.54 6.80 12.42
C PHE A 182 -13.55 7.23 13.48
N ARG A 183 -14.85 7.07 13.22
CA ARG A 183 -15.93 7.43 14.16
C ARG A 183 -15.83 6.63 15.46
N VAL A 184 -15.57 5.33 15.37
CA VAL A 184 -15.39 4.47 16.54
C VAL A 184 -14.16 4.90 17.34
N THR A 185 -12.99 4.99 16.71
CA THR A 185 -11.75 5.31 17.40
C THR A 185 -11.74 6.73 17.98
N ALA A 186 -12.19 7.73 17.21
CA ALA A 186 -12.15 9.14 17.63
C ALA A 186 -13.34 9.53 18.52
N ASP A 187 -14.58 9.22 18.12
CA ASP A 187 -15.77 9.72 18.83
C ASP A 187 -16.18 8.81 20.02
N VAL A 188 -15.93 7.49 19.92
CA VAL A 188 -16.29 6.51 20.97
C VAL A 188 -15.11 6.21 21.89
N GLU A 189 -13.98 5.76 21.33
CA GLU A 189 -12.82 5.31 22.12
C GLU A 189 -11.93 6.47 22.57
N ARG A 190 -12.08 7.66 21.97
CA ARG A 190 -11.29 8.87 22.29
C ARG A 190 -9.79 8.67 22.10
N LEU A 191 -9.43 7.83 21.12
CA LEU A 191 -8.05 7.57 20.76
C LEU A 191 -7.67 8.37 19.50
N PRO A 192 -6.41 8.83 19.39
CA PRO A 192 -5.93 9.41 18.15
C PRO A 192 -5.95 8.36 17.05
N PHE A 193 -6.49 8.72 15.88
CA PHE A 193 -6.54 7.79 14.74
C PHE A 193 -5.11 7.46 14.29
N PRO A 194 -4.75 6.17 14.19
CA PRO A 194 -3.37 5.77 13.89
C PRO A 194 -2.92 6.29 12.53
N MET A 195 -1.64 6.69 12.43
CA MET A 195 -0.97 7.17 11.21
C MET A 195 -1.53 8.45 10.56
N ALA A 196 -2.71 8.93 10.95
CA ALA A 196 -3.31 10.16 10.42
C ALA A 196 -2.39 11.38 10.57
N PRO A 197 -1.73 11.58 11.73
CA PRO A 197 -0.84 12.73 11.89
C PRO A 197 0.37 12.69 10.96
N VAL A 198 0.90 11.50 10.68
CA VAL A 198 2.07 11.34 9.81
C VAL A 198 1.72 11.70 8.36
N GLN A 199 0.61 11.16 7.85
CA GLN A 199 0.16 11.43 6.48
C GLN A 199 -0.22 12.90 6.29
N ALA A 200 -0.99 13.47 7.23
CA ALA A 200 -1.41 14.86 7.17
C ALA A 200 -0.22 15.83 7.31
N SER A 201 0.78 15.53 8.15
CA SER A 201 1.98 16.37 8.29
C SER A 201 2.76 16.52 6.99
N GLY A 202 2.85 15.45 6.19
CA GLY A 202 3.53 15.49 4.89
C GLY A 202 2.80 16.37 3.86
N ALA A 203 1.48 16.20 3.74
CA ALA A 203 0.65 17.03 2.84
C ALA A 203 0.64 18.51 3.26
N THR A 204 0.55 18.79 4.57
CA THR A 204 0.58 20.15 5.11
C THR A 204 1.94 20.81 4.88
N ALA A 205 3.06 20.10 5.06
CA ALA A 205 4.40 20.64 4.79
C ALA A 205 4.57 21.09 3.33
N LEU A 206 4.01 20.33 2.38
CA LEU A 206 4.02 20.68 0.96
C LEU A 206 3.11 21.87 0.66
N ALA A 207 1.95 21.96 1.30
CA ALA A 207 1.05 23.10 1.17
C ALA A 207 1.68 24.41 1.72
N GLU A 208 2.34 24.35 2.88
CA GLU A 208 3.07 25.48 3.47
C GLU A 208 4.20 26.01 2.55
N SER A 209 4.85 25.12 1.78
CA SER A 209 5.83 25.52 0.75
C SER A 209 5.19 26.30 -0.40
N SER A 210 3.93 26.01 -0.77
CA SER A 210 3.21 26.78 -1.80
C SER A 210 2.85 28.19 -1.33
N SER A 211 2.62 28.40 -0.03
CA SER A 211 2.34 29.71 0.55
C SER A 211 3.59 30.57 0.79
N GLY A 212 4.80 30.03 0.60
CA GLY A 212 6.07 30.73 0.82
C GLY A 212 6.51 30.78 2.28
N THR A 213 5.94 29.92 3.14
CA THR A 213 6.28 29.81 4.55
C THR A 213 7.16 28.58 4.75
N GLU A 214 8.44 28.77 5.08
CA GLU A 214 9.37 27.68 5.37
C GLU A 214 9.38 27.34 6.87
N THR A 215 8.73 26.24 7.24
CA THR A 215 8.74 25.69 8.60
C THR A 215 9.83 24.64 8.78
N TRP A 216 10.01 24.15 10.01
CA TRP A 216 10.91 23.03 10.31
C TRP A 216 10.58 21.77 9.49
N ARG A 217 9.29 21.59 9.13
CA ARG A 217 8.80 20.48 8.31
C ARG A 217 9.43 20.48 6.93
N TRP A 218 9.64 21.66 6.34
CA TRP A 218 10.33 21.81 5.04
C TRP A 218 11.79 21.35 5.11
N LYS A 219 12.50 21.62 6.21
CA LYS A 219 13.88 21.17 6.41
C LYS A 219 13.96 19.64 6.46
N VAL A 220 13.09 19.01 7.25
CA VAL A 220 13.03 17.54 7.37
C VAL A 220 12.65 16.91 6.03
N PHE A 221 11.66 17.47 5.33
CA PHE A 221 11.27 17.05 3.99
C PHE A 221 12.47 17.11 3.02
N THR A 222 13.22 18.22 3.01
CA THR A 222 14.37 18.39 2.11
C THR A 222 15.48 17.38 2.41
N VAL A 223 15.80 17.13 3.67
CA VAL A 223 16.80 16.10 4.05
C VAL A 223 16.35 14.72 3.57
N GLY A 224 15.08 14.36 3.81
CA GLY A 224 14.49 13.11 3.34
C GLY A 224 14.52 13.00 1.80
N ALA A 225 14.19 14.08 1.10
CA ALA A 225 14.23 14.16 -0.35
C ALA A 225 15.66 13.96 -0.89
N MET A 226 16.68 14.57 -0.27
CA MET A 226 18.08 14.40 -0.68
C MET A 226 18.58 12.98 -0.45
N ILE A 227 18.22 12.34 0.67
CA ILE A 227 18.52 10.93 0.93
C ILE A 227 17.83 10.05 -0.11
N GLY A 228 16.55 10.30 -0.38
CA GLY A 228 15.77 9.56 -1.37
C GLY A 228 16.32 9.71 -2.80
N LEU A 229 16.74 10.91 -3.19
CA LEU A 229 17.39 11.17 -4.48
C LEU A 229 18.72 10.45 -4.59
N GLY A 230 19.56 10.51 -3.56
CA GLY A 230 20.85 9.81 -3.53
C GLY A 230 20.68 8.29 -3.62
N TRP A 231 19.74 7.73 -2.87
CA TRP A 231 19.44 6.30 -2.92
C TRP A 231 18.80 5.90 -4.25
N GLY A 232 17.84 6.66 -4.75
CA GLY A 232 17.17 6.42 -6.03
C GLY A 232 18.14 6.47 -7.22
N LEU A 233 19.15 7.35 -7.18
CA LEU A 233 20.21 7.39 -8.19
C LEU A 233 20.96 6.05 -8.23
N ILE A 234 21.39 5.54 -7.09
CA ILE A 234 22.18 4.30 -6.97
C ILE A 234 21.31 3.06 -7.24
N TYR A 235 20.11 3.02 -6.68
CA TYR A 235 19.24 1.85 -6.63
C TYR A 235 18.35 1.69 -7.87
N VAL A 236 17.99 2.80 -8.54
CA VAL A 236 17.05 2.78 -9.68
C VAL A 236 17.72 3.30 -10.94
N VAL A 237 18.28 4.51 -10.92
CA VAL A 237 18.76 5.18 -12.13
C VAL A 237 19.98 4.46 -12.72
N VAL A 238 20.97 4.13 -11.89
CA VAL A 238 22.19 3.44 -12.35
C VAL A 238 21.86 2.10 -13.04
N PRO A 239 21.08 1.17 -12.44
CA PRO A 239 20.67 -0.07 -13.10
C PRO A 239 19.85 0.16 -14.37
N THR A 240 18.91 1.13 -14.35
CA THR A 240 18.03 1.38 -15.50
C THR A 240 18.81 1.95 -16.70
N VAL A 241 19.62 2.98 -16.48
CA VAL A 241 20.40 3.61 -17.56
C VAL A 241 21.48 2.65 -18.07
N SER A 242 22.15 1.94 -17.16
CA SER A 242 23.17 0.96 -17.54
C SER A 242 22.56 -0.23 -18.29
N GLY A 243 21.36 -0.69 -17.95
CA GLY A 243 20.67 -1.76 -18.67
C GLY A 243 20.21 -1.40 -20.08
N ILE A 244 20.04 -0.11 -20.38
CA ILE A 244 19.74 0.38 -21.74
C ILE A 244 21.01 0.41 -22.60
N VAL A 245 22.15 0.78 -22.01
CA VAL A 245 23.40 1.01 -22.74
C VAL A 245 24.32 -0.22 -22.78
N LEU A 246 24.32 -1.02 -21.71
CA LEU A 246 25.15 -2.21 -21.55
C LEU A 246 24.31 -3.48 -21.75
N THR A 247 24.99 -4.58 -22.03
CA THR A 247 24.38 -5.91 -22.12
C THR A 247 23.88 -6.45 -20.77
N LYS A 248 24.38 -5.91 -19.65
CA LYS A 248 23.93 -6.24 -18.30
C LYS A 248 23.87 -4.96 -17.47
N ALA A 249 22.75 -4.76 -16.76
CA ALA A 249 22.60 -3.67 -15.81
C ALA A 249 23.67 -3.76 -14.71
N VAL A 250 24.26 -2.61 -14.40
CA VAL A 250 25.19 -2.45 -13.28
C VAL A 250 24.37 -2.29 -12.01
N GLU A 251 24.30 -3.36 -11.23
CA GLU A 251 23.65 -3.37 -9.93
C GLU A 251 24.70 -3.22 -8.83
N ILE A 252 24.78 -2.03 -8.22
CA ILE A 252 25.68 -1.78 -7.07
C ILE A 252 25.18 -2.55 -5.85
N VAL A 253 23.86 -2.60 -5.67
CA VAL A 253 23.18 -3.30 -4.59
C VAL A 253 22.17 -4.26 -5.22
N PRO A 254 22.08 -5.53 -4.77
CA PRO A 254 21.15 -6.50 -5.35
C PRO A 254 19.69 -6.04 -5.25
N ILE A 255 18.97 -6.12 -6.36
CA ILE A 255 17.55 -5.78 -6.48
C ILE A 255 16.78 -7.09 -6.75
N PRO A 256 15.61 -7.33 -6.12
CA PRO A 256 14.98 -6.55 -5.06
C PRO A 256 15.58 -6.79 -3.66
N PHE A 257 16.34 -7.86 -3.47
CA PHE A 257 16.99 -8.19 -2.21
C PHE A 257 18.22 -9.07 -2.47
N ALA A 258 19.12 -9.12 -1.49
CA ALA A 258 20.21 -10.08 -1.52
C ALA A 258 19.69 -11.45 -1.04
N ASP A 259 19.72 -12.46 -1.92
CA ASP A 259 19.28 -13.82 -1.61
C ASP A 259 20.39 -14.63 -0.93
N PHE A 260 20.11 -15.11 0.28
CA PHE A 260 20.99 -15.99 1.04
C PHE A 260 20.45 -17.42 1.16
N THR A 261 19.21 -17.68 0.74
CA THR A 261 18.53 -18.97 0.86
C THR A 261 19.37 -20.14 0.32
N PRO A 262 19.97 -20.05 -0.89
CA PRO A 262 20.77 -21.15 -1.41
C PRO A 262 22.05 -21.41 -0.62
N ARG A 263 22.59 -20.39 0.08
CA ARG A 263 23.84 -20.48 0.84
C ARG A 263 23.65 -21.14 2.19
N VAL A 264 22.49 -20.95 2.83
CA VAL A 264 22.19 -21.47 4.17
C VAL A 264 21.40 -22.78 4.15
N ARG A 265 21.07 -23.31 2.97
CA ARG A 265 20.25 -24.52 2.77
C ARG A 265 20.71 -25.77 3.53
N SER A 266 22.00 -25.89 3.86
CA SER A 266 22.56 -27.03 4.59
C SER A 266 22.28 -26.97 6.09
N VAL A 267 22.07 -25.77 6.63
CA VAL A 267 21.84 -25.53 8.06
C VAL A 267 20.36 -25.24 8.32
N LEU A 268 19.71 -24.51 7.42
CA LEU A 268 18.31 -24.06 7.53
C LEU A 268 17.54 -24.47 6.28
N PRO A 269 17.03 -25.72 6.20
CA PRO A 269 16.23 -26.17 5.08
C PRO A 269 14.90 -25.42 5.01
N ALA A 270 14.36 -25.28 3.80
CA ALA A 270 13.09 -24.61 3.50
C ALA A 270 12.92 -23.21 4.13
N SER A 271 14.01 -22.49 4.41
CA SER A 271 13.97 -21.21 5.12
C SER A 271 14.31 -20.07 4.17
N PRO A 272 13.32 -19.26 3.72
CA PRO A 272 13.59 -18.15 2.81
C PRO A 272 14.30 -17.02 3.56
N ILE A 273 15.57 -16.78 3.21
CA ILE A 273 16.40 -15.74 3.83
C ILE A 273 16.84 -14.77 2.73
N GLY A 274 16.22 -13.59 2.72
CA GLY A 274 16.61 -12.47 1.88
C GLY A 274 16.78 -11.20 2.72
N ILE A 275 17.84 -10.44 2.45
CA ILE A 275 17.99 -9.10 3.04
C ILE A 275 17.45 -8.08 2.05
N GLY A 276 16.33 -7.44 2.42
CA GLY A 276 15.75 -6.34 1.68
C GLY A 276 16.72 -5.16 1.62
N THR A 277 17.02 -4.70 0.41
CA THR A 277 17.93 -3.59 0.14
C THR A 277 17.19 -2.28 -0.12
N ASP A 278 15.88 -2.22 0.14
CA ASP A 278 15.10 -1.01 -0.09
C ASP A 278 15.07 -0.12 1.15
N LEU A 279 15.51 1.12 0.95
CA LEU A 279 15.53 2.15 1.98
C LEU A 279 14.11 2.59 2.37
N ALA A 280 13.13 2.52 1.46
CA ALA A 280 11.75 2.91 1.77
C ALA A 280 11.15 1.99 2.85
N THR A 281 11.30 0.67 2.71
CA THR A 281 10.86 -0.31 3.73
C THR A 281 11.51 -0.03 5.10
N LEU A 282 12.79 0.34 5.12
CA LEU A 282 13.51 0.69 6.34
C LEU A 282 12.96 1.97 6.98
N LEU A 283 12.69 3.01 6.19
CA LEU A 283 12.11 4.27 6.67
C LEU A 283 10.69 4.10 7.20
N VAL A 284 9.86 3.29 6.52
CA VAL A 284 8.51 2.95 7.00
C VAL A 284 8.56 2.27 8.37
N GLY A 285 9.56 1.42 8.61
CA GLY A 285 9.79 0.77 9.90
C GLY A 285 9.96 1.75 11.07
N PHE A 286 10.53 2.95 10.85
CA PHE A 286 10.66 3.98 11.89
C PHE A 286 9.35 4.70 12.21
N VAL A 287 8.38 4.63 11.30
CA VAL A 287 7.07 5.28 11.45
C VAL A 287 6.06 4.35 12.12
N LEU A 288 6.20 3.03 11.89
CA LEU A 288 5.28 2.05 12.43
C LEU A 288 5.38 1.93 13.97
N PRO A 289 4.26 1.65 14.66
CA PRO A 289 4.27 1.40 16.10
C PRO A 289 5.28 0.31 16.48
N PHE A 290 6.11 0.59 17.50
CA PHE A 290 7.21 -0.28 17.92
C PHE A 290 6.79 -1.75 18.12
N TRP A 291 5.65 -1.98 18.77
CA TRP A 291 5.15 -3.34 19.03
C TRP A 291 4.74 -4.10 17.77
N ILE A 292 4.30 -3.38 16.73
CA ILE A 292 4.04 -4.00 15.42
C ILE A 292 5.37 -4.47 14.82
N VAL A 293 6.40 -3.61 14.82
CA VAL A 293 7.73 -3.95 14.28
C VAL A 293 8.39 -5.08 15.07
N ALA A 294 8.34 -5.04 16.40
CA ALA A 294 8.87 -6.10 17.25
C ALA A 294 8.13 -7.43 17.02
N GLY A 295 6.80 -7.39 16.94
CA GLY A 295 5.98 -8.58 16.69
C GLY A 295 6.26 -9.20 15.32
N THR A 296 6.34 -8.40 14.26
CA THR A 296 6.68 -8.89 12.91
C THR A 296 8.11 -9.42 12.85
N PHE A 297 9.07 -8.77 13.51
CA PHE A 297 10.44 -9.26 13.61
C PHE A 297 10.51 -10.61 14.33
N ILE A 298 9.96 -10.72 15.54
CA ILE A 298 9.98 -11.96 16.33
C ILE A 298 9.27 -13.08 15.58
N SER A 299 8.08 -12.81 15.02
CA SER A 299 7.35 -13.79 14.21
C SER A 299 8.18 -14.25 13.02
N SER A 300 8.83 -13.33 12.30
CA SER A 300 9.66 -13.68 11.16
C SER A 300 10.87 -14.52 11.57
N MET A 301 11.52 -14.20 12.69
CA MET A 301 12.63 -14.99 13.24
C MET A 301 12.18 -16.40 13.63
N VAL A 302 11.07 -16.54 14.35
CA VAL A 302 10.53 -17.85 14.73
C VAL A 302 10.16 -18.67 13.50
N VAL A 303 9.47 -18.07 12.53
CA VAL A 303 9.07 -18.77 11.30
C VAL A 303 10.29 -19.23 10.50
N THR A 304 11.26 -18.33 10.34
CA THR A 304 12.44 -18.58 9.50
C THR A 304 13.41 -19.57 10.12
N PHE A 305 13.72 -19.43 11.42
CA PHE A 305 14.76 -20.22 12.06
C PHE A 305 14.25 -21.48 12.76
N LEU A 306 12.96 -21.53 13.13
CA LEU A 306 12.40 -22.66 13.89
C LEU A 306 11.31 -23.37 13.11
N ALA A 307 10.24 -22.67 12.71
CA ALA A 307 9.06 -23.31 12.15
C ALA A 307 9.34 -23.96 10.80
N ASN A 308 9.94 -23.24 9.84
CA ASN A 308 10.18 -23.79 8.51
C ASN A 308 11.13 -25.00 8.50
N PRO A 309 12.31 -24.98 9.17
CA PRO A 309 13.15 -26.17 9.28
C PRO A 309 12.43 -27.33 9.95
N TYR A 310 11.66 -27.07 11.02
CA TYR A 310 10.90 -28.10 11.71
C TYR A 310 9.85 -28.74 10.79
N LEU A 311 9.05 -27.92 10.08
CA LEU A 311 8.02 -28.39 9.15
C LEU A 311 8.61 -29.19 7.98
N TYR A 312 9.80 -28.82 7.52
CA TYR A 312 10.54 -29.61 6.53
C TYR A 312 10.94 -30.98 7.08
N HIS A 313 11.54 -31.04 8.27
CA HIS A 313 11.91 -32.31 8.90
C HIS A 313 10.70 -33.18 9.31
N ALA A 314 9.56 -32.56 9.58
CA ALA A 314 8.29 -33.25 9.81
C ALA A 314 7.64 -33.80 8.52
N GLY A 315 8.23 -33.55 7.35
CA GLY A 315 7.70 -34.01 6.06
C GLY A 315 6.46 -33.26 5.58
N ILE A 316 6.22 -32.05 6.09
CA ILE A 316 5.07 -31.21 5.70
C ILE A 316 5.43 -30.35 4.48
N LEU A 317 6.63 -29.77 4.46
CA LEU A 317 7.12 -28.95 3.34
C LEU A 317 7.74 -29.84 2.25
N THR A 318 6.90 -30.60 1.54
CA THR A 318 7.33 -31.62 0.58
C THR A 318 7.79 -31.06 -0.75
N SER A 319 7.31 -29.89 -1.14
CA SER A 319 7.56 -29.31 -2.47
C SER A 319 8.88 -28.55 -2.55
N TRP A 320 9.51 -28.25 -1.41
CA TRP A 320 10.80 -27.57 -1.38
C TRP A 320 11.96 -28.50 -1.74
N THR A 321 12.88 -28.02 -2.58
CA THR A 321 14.10 -28.77 -2.94
C THR A 321 15.38 -27.95 -2.68
N PRO A 322 16.49 -28.62 -2.30
CA PRO A 322 17.75 -27.92 -2.05
C PRO A 322 18.26 -27.18 -3.30
N GLY A 323 18.40 -25.85 -3.19
CA GLY A 323 18.86 -25.00 -4.30
C GLY A 323 17.83 -23.99 -4.80
N MET A 324 16.58 -24.08 -4.33
CA MET A 324 15.58 -23.03 -4.54
C MET A 324 16.03 -21.69 -3.91
N SER A 325 15.80 -20.60 -4.64
CA SER A 325 15.97 -19.21 -4.17
C SER A 325 14.85 -18.80 -3.20
N THR A 326 14.94 -17.60 -2.61
CA THR A 326 13.94 -17.10 -1.65
C THR A 326 12.50 -17.16 -2.18
N ILE A 327 12.26 -16.70 -3.42
CA ILE A 327 10.90 -16.62 -4.00
C ILE A 327 10.24 -18.00 -4.14
N PRO A 328 10.82 -18.98 -4.89
CA PRO A 328 10.23 -20.31 -5.00
C PRO A 328 10.14 -21.03 -3.65
N THR A 329 11.10 -20.80 -2.73
CA THR A 329 11.01 -21.34 -1.36
C THR A 329 9.78 -20.78 -0.64
N SER A 330 9.55 -19.46 -0.68
CA SER A 330 8.37 -18.84 -0.07
C SER A 330 7.06 -19.31 -0.69
N ILE A 331 7.00 -19.45 -2.02
CA ILE A 331 5.80 -19.93 -2.72
C ILE A 331 5.49 -21.39 -2.34
N ASN A 332 6.49 -22.27 -2.37
CA ASN A 332 6.28 -23.68 -2.04
C ASN A 332 5.85 -23.85 -0.58
N ASN A 333 6.51 -23.14 0.35
CA ASN A 333 6.11 -23.16 1.75
C ASN A 333 4.68 -22.61 1.95
N MET A 334 4.32 -21.58 1.18
CA MET A 334 2.97 -21.03 1.19
C MET A 334 1.94 -22.09 0.77
N ILE A 335 2.17 -22.76 -0.36
CA ILE A 335 1.26 -23.78 -0.87
C ILE A 335 1.17 -24.98 0.07
N ASP A 336 2.31 -25.49 0.55
CA ASP A 336 2.37 -26.72 1.35
C ASP A 336 1.76 -26.55 2.75
N PHE A 337 1.93 -25.38 3.39
CA PHE A 337 1.49 -25.18 4.79
C PHE A 337 0.89 -23.81 5.09
N TRP A 338 1.58 -22.71 4.74
CA TRP A 338 1.24 -21.40 5.28
C TRP A 338 -0.08 -20.82 4.74
N LEU A 339 -0.51 -21.18 3.53
CA LEU A 339 -1.82 -20.78 2.99
C LEU A 339 -2.95 -21.35 3.86
N SER A 340 -2.84 -22.62 4.22
CA SER A 340 -3.82 -23.31 5.07
C SER A 340 -3.77 -22.79 6.51
N PHE A 341 -2.59 -22.64 7.09
CA PHE A 341 -2.42 -22.22 8.48
C PHE A 341 -2.65 -20.72 8.68
N SER A 342 -1.87 -19.88 7.98
CA SER A 342 -1.87 -18.43 8.19
C SER A 342 -3.07 -17.75 7.52
N SER A 343 -3.38 -18.05 6.27
CA SER A 343 -4.46 -17.34 5.57
C SER A 343 -5.82 -17.92 5.94
N ILE A 344 -6.08 -19.18 5.60
CA ILE A 344 -7.42 -19.77 5.74
C ILE A 344 -7.75 -20.01 7.23
N GLY A 345 -6.85 -20.69 7.96
CA GLY A 345 -7.05 -21.03 9.37
C GLY A 345 -7.25 -19.80 10.24
N THR A 346 -6.32 -18.84 10.18
CA THR A 346 -6.45 -17.60 10.97
C THR A 346 -7.68 -16.79 10.58
N SER A 347 -8.01 -16.68 9.29
CA SER A 347 -9.21 -15.93 8.86
C SER A 347 -10.50 -16.55 9.37
N ILE A 348 -10.59 -17.88 9.38
CA ILE A 348 -11.73 -18.60 9.98
C ILE A 348 -11.81 -18.30 11.47
N VAL A 349 -10.70 -18.39 12.20
CA VAL A 349 -10.66 -18.12 13.66
C VAL A 349 -11.08 -16.68 13.96
N ILE A 350 -10.54 -15.70 13.23
CA ILE A 350 -10.91 -14.28 13.39
C ILE A 350 -12.39 -14.07 13.05
N GLY A 351 -12.88 -14.69 11.97
CA GLY A 351 -14.29 -14.63 11.58
C GLY A 351 -15.21 -15.20 12.66
N VAL A 352 -14.87 -16.36 13.22
CA VAL A 352 -15.63 -16.98 14.32
C VAL A 352 -15.59 -16.09 15.57
N ILE A 353 -14.44 -15.53 15.94
CA ILE A 353 -14.33 -14.60 17.07
C ILE A 353 -15.22 -13.37 16.83
N GLY A 354 -15.22 -12.83 15.61
CA GLY A 354 -16.08 -11.70 15.22
C GLY A 354 -17.56 -12.00 15.37
N ILE A 355 -18.02 -13.16 14.86
CA ILE A 355 -19.41 -13.60 14.99
C ILE A 355 -19.78 -13.80 16.47
N VAL A 356 -18.92 -14.48 17.25
CA VAL A 356 -19.15 -14.71 18.68
C VAL A 356 -19.21 -13.40 19.45
N ALA A 357 -18.33 -12.44 19.14
CA ALA A 357 -18.34 -11.11 19.75
C ALA A 357 -19.63 -10.34 19.43
N ALA A 358 -20.09 -10.38 18.17
CA ALA A 358 -21.34 -9.77 17.74
C ALA A 358 -22.56 -10.40 18.43
N VAL A 359 -22.63 -11.73 18.50
CA VAL A 359 -23.73 -12.42 19.20
C VAL A 359 -23.73 -12.08 20.70
N ARG A 360 -22.55 -12.01 21.34
CA ARG A 360 -22.42 -11.62 22.75
C ARG A 360 -22.77 -10.16 23.01
N SER A 361 -22.59 -9.26 22.05
CA SER A 361 -22.94 -7.84 22.23
C SER A 361 -24.45 -7.61 22.24
N PHE A 362 -25.23 -8.40 21.48
CA PHE A 362 -26.70 -8.37 21.56
C PHE A 362 -27.26 -8.85 22.91
N GLY A 363 -26.51 -9.68 23.64
CA GLY A 363 -26.91 -10.22 24.94
C GLY A 363 -26.49 -9.39 26.16
N LYS A 364 -25.71 -8.32 25.98
CA LYS A 364 -25.29 -7.44 27.07
C LYS A 364 -26.17 -6.18 27.09
N SER A 365 -26.80 -5.89 28.23
CA SER A 365 -27.38 -4.56 28.45
C SER A 365 -26.28 -3.49 28.32
N PRO A 366 -26.57 -2.32 27.72
CA PRO A 366 -25.57 -1.29 27.51
C PRO A 366 -24.98 -0.89 28.86
N ASP A 367 -23.70 -1.17 29.06
CA ASP A 367 -22.97 -0.82 30.27
C ASP A 367 -22.98 0.71 30.40
N SER A 368 -23.68 1.22 31.41
CA SER A 368 -23.88 2.65 31.69
C SER A 368 -22.62 3.39 32.15
N GLY A 369 -21.44 2.74 32.08
CA GLY A 369 -20.15 3.25 32.53
C GLY A 369 -19.19 3.69 31.42
N MET A 370 -19.47 3.39 30.14
CA MET A 370 -18.70 3.97 29.04
C MET A 370 -19.20 5.40 28.81
N ALA A 371 -18.32 6.38 29.01
CA ALA A 371 -18.62 7.77 28.77
C ALA A 371 -19.15 7.91 27.34
N GLY A 372 -20.44 8.27 27.20
CA GLY A 372 -21.15 8.22 25.93
C GLY A 372 -20.42 8.98 24.80
N PRO A 373 -20.73 8.65 23.53
CA PRO A 373 -20.07 9.26 22.38
C PRO A 373 -20.17 10.78 22.50
N LYS A 374 -19.03 11.47 22.33
CA LYS A 374 -19.05 12.95 22.29
C LYS A 374 -19.98 13.36 21.15
N LYS A 375 -20.80 14.40 21.38
CA LYS A 375 -21.48 15.04 20.25
C LYS A 375 -20.37 15.50 19.28
N PRO A 376 -20.43 15.09 18.02
CA PRO A 376 -19.44 15.53 17.05
C PRO A 376 -19.42 17.06 16.96
N PRO A 377 -18.28 17.68 16.62
CA PRO A 377 -18.19 19.11 16.40
C PRO A 377 -19.29 19.59 15.45
N ALA A 378 -19.95 20.70 15.80
CA ALA A 378 -21.03 21.25 14.98
C ALA A 378 -20.48 21.63 13.59
N GLY A 379 -21.15 21.20 12.53
CA GLY A 379 -20.78 21.53 11.15
C GLY A 379 -19.80 20.57 10.46
N ARG A 380 -19.35 19.47 11.10
CA ARG A 380 -18.48 18.45 10.48
C ARG A 380 -19.15 17.63 9.36
N GLY A 381 -20.48 17.71 9.21
CA GLY A 381 -21.23 16.99 8.17
C GLY A 381 -21.38 15.49 8.41
N ASP A 382 -21.29 15.04 9.67
CA ASP A 382 -21.21 13.61 9.99
C ASP A 382 -22.46 12.80 9.66
N ILE A 383 -22.25 11.67 8.98
CA ILE A 383 -23.27 10.67 8.72
C ILE A 383 -23.44 9.81 9.98
N ARG A 384 -24.68 9.43 10.31
CA ARG A 384 -24.96 8.56 11.47
C ARG A 384 -24.22 7.23 11.31
N VAL A 385 -23.51 6.76 12.36
CA VAL A 385 -22.73 5.50 12.34
C VAL A 385 -23.53 4.30 11.82
N PRO A 386 -24.83 4.11 12.16
CA PRO A 386 -25.61 2.98 11.65
C PRO A 386 -25.93 3.06 10.16
N ILE A 387 -25.83 4.24 9.53
CA ILE A 387 -26.09 4.44 8.09
C ILE A 387 -24.79 4.26 7.30
N SER A 388 -23.63 4.42 7.94
CA SER A 388 -22.31 4.20 7.34
C SER A 388 -21.82 2.75 7.42
N LEU A 389 -22.58 1.86 8.08
CA LEU A 389 -22.26 0.45 8.31
C LEU A 389 -22.89 -0.47 7.27
#